data_AF-A0A954V7K6-F1
#
_entry.id   AF-A0A954V7K6-F1
#
_cell.length_a   1.000
_cell.length_b   1.000
_cell.length_c   1.000
_cell.angle_alpha   90.00
_cell.angle_beta   90.00
_cell.angle_gamma   90.00
#
_symmetry.space_group_name_H-M   'P 1'
#
loop_
_entity.id
_entity.type
_entity.pdbx_description
1 polymer ?
#
loop_
_entity_poly.entity_id
_entity_poly.type
_entity_poly.pdbx_seq_one_letter_code
_entity_poly.pdbx_strand_id
1 'polypeptide(L)'
;MMTDRVFNFSAGPAVLPVSVLEQAQRDLLGLPGVGISVLEMSHRSAPFEAIIESAEANLRRLLNIPSNYRVLFLQGGSRLQFSMIPMNLAADGQRTPNYILTGSWGKNALQEAVKQGDVHVAWDGKSHNYNCLPDAEDIDYSYNAAYVH
;
A
#
# COMPACT_ATOMS: atom_id res chain seq x y z
N MET A 1 20.30 -19.38 -22.32
CA MET A 1 21.33 -18.33 -22.27
C MET A 1 21.16 -17.62 -20.94
N MET A 2 22.19 -17.58 -20.09
CA MET A 2 22.19 -16.70 -18.91
C MET A 2 22.06 -15.27 -19.43
N THR A 3 20.99 -14.60 -19.05
CA THR A 3 20.80 -13.18 -19.35
C THR A 3 21.75 -12.36 -18.50
N ASP A 4 22.46 -11.40 -19.09
CA ASP A 4 23.32 -10.45 -18.37
C ASP A 4 22.45 -9.51 -17.51
N ARG A 5 22.02 -9.99 -16.34
CA ARG A 5 21.25 -9.19 -15.39
C ARG A 5 22.18 -8.27 -14.61
N VAL A 6 21.95 -6.96 -14.72
CA VAL A 6 22.62 -5.94 -13.92
C VAL A 6 22.14 -5.93 -12.47
N PHE A 7 22.99 -5.46 -11.56
CA PHE A 7 22.58 -5.11 -10.20
C PHE A 7 21.69 -3.86 -10.24
N ASN A 8 20.39 -4.05 -10.04
CA ASN A 8 19.41 -2.97 -10.06
C ASN A 8 19.17 -2.42 -8.64
N PHE A 9 19.62 -1.19 -8.38
CA PHE A 9 19.43 -0.47 -7.10
C PHE A 9 18.27 0.53 -7.14
N SER A 10 17.34 0.40 -8.10
CA SER A 10 16.15 1.25 -8.20
C SER A 10 15.31 1.20 -6.92
N ALA A 11 14.88 2.37 -6.44
CA ALA A 11 14.00 2.52 -5.29
C ALA A 11 12.52 2.20 -5.60
N GLY A 12 12.14 2.17 -6.88
CA GLY A 12 10.75 1.95 -7.31
C GLY A 12 10.51 2.36 -8.76
N PRO A 13 10.02 1.45 -9.65
CA PRO A 13 9.83 0.01 -9.43
C PRO A 13 11.13 -0.71 -9.03
N ALA A 14 11.01 -1.74 -8.19
CA ALA A 14 12.15 -2.47 -7.61
C ALA A 14 12.44 -3.80 -8.32
N VAL A 15 13.53 -4.46 -7.93
CA VAL A 15 13.90 -5.77 -8.48
C VAL A 15 12.91 -6.87 -8.06
N LEU A 16 12.55 -7.74 -9.01
CA LEU A 16 11.80 -8.97 -8.75
C LEU A 16 12.74 -10.19 -8.71
N PRO A 17 12.45 -11.21 -7.87
CA PRO A 17 13.16 -12.48 -7.89
C PRO A 17 13.11 -13.13 -9.27
N VAL A 18 14.25 -13.68 -9.74
CA VAL A 18 14.35 -14.33 -11.06
C VAL A 18 13.30 -15.43 -11.22
N SER A 19 13.11 -16.26 -10.19
CA SER A 19 12.15 -17.38 -10.22
C SER A 19 10.72 -16.93 -10.50
N VAL A 20 10.30 -15.75 -10.02
CA VAL A 20 8.97 -15.19 -10.29
C VAL A 20 8.85 -14.76 -11.75
N LEU A 21 9.89 -14.09 -12.28
CA LEU A 21 9.92 -13.66 -13.68
C LEU A 21 9.88 -14.87 -14.63
N GLU A 22 10.65 -15.91 -14.33
CA GLU A 22 10.68 -17.12 -15.13
C GLU A 22 9.36 -17.89 -15.10
N GLN A 23 8.68 -17.96 -13.95
CA GLN A 23 7.36 -18.59 -13.87
C GLN A 23 6.32 -17.79 -14.68
N ALA A 24 6.29 -16.47 -14.48
CA ALA A 24 5.39 -15.60 -15.23
C ALA A 24 5.63 -15.71 -16.75
N GLN A 25 6.90 -15.76 -17.18
CA GLN A 25 7.26 -15.98 -18.58
C GLN A 25 6.75 -17.31 -19.12
N ARG A 26 6.97 -18.42 -18.40
CA ARG A 26 6.52 -19.75 -18.81
C ARG A 26 5.01 -19.84 -18.96
N ASP A 27 4.27 -19.21 -18.06
CA ASP A 27 2.82 -19.35 -17.96
C ASP A 27 2.05 -18.25 -18.72
N LEU A 28 2.76 -17.26 -19.28
CA LEU A 28 2.13 -16.06 -19.83
C LEU A 28 1.10 -16.35 -20.93
N LEU A 29 1.40 -17.30 -21.82
CA LEU A 29 0.51 -17.65 -22.94
C LEU A 29 -0.61 -18.59 -22.54
N GLY A 30 -0.50 -19.24 -21.38
CA GLY A 30 -1.43 -20.27 -20.95
C GLY A 30 -1.11 -20.74 -19.55
N LEU A 31 -1.98 -20.40 -18.60
CA LEU A 31 -1.83 -20.90 -17.24
C LEU A 31 -1.98 -22.43 -17.23
N PRO A 32 -1.07 -23.17 -16.56
CA PRO A 32 -1.12 -24.63 -16.50
C PRO A 32 -2.50 -25.14 -16.04
N GLY A 33 -3.10 -26.03 -16.82
CA GLY A 33 -4.42 -26.59 -16.54
C GLY A 33 -5.62 -25.70 -16.91
N VAL A 34 -5.40 -24.42 -17.25
CA VAL A 34 -6.47 -23.49 -17.68
C VAL A 34 -6.42 -23.23 -19.18
N GLY A 35 -5.22 -23.15 -19.77
CA GLY A 35 -5.03 -23.09 -21.22
C GLY A 35 -5.24 -21.72 -21.88
N ILE A 36 -5.46 -20.67 -21.09
CA ILE A 36 -5.52 -19.26 -21.54
C ILE A 36 -4.61 -18.39 -20.67
N SER A 37 -4.20 -17.23 -21.20
CA SER A 37 -3.40 -16.28 -20.44
C SER A 37 -4.19 -15.70 -19.26
N VAL A 38 -3.50 -15.42 -18.14
CA VAL A 38 -4.09 -14.63 -17.04
C VAL A 38 -4.60 -13.26 -17.51
N LEU A 39 -4.03 -12.73 -18.60
CA LEU A 39 -4.42 -11.44 -19.19
C LEU A 39 -5.74 -11.51 -19.98
N GLU A 40 -6.22 -12.71 -20.30
CA GLU A 40 -7.45 -12.95 -21.07
C GLU A 40 -8.59 -13.47 -20.18
N MET A 41 -8.28 -13.81 -18.92
CA MET A 41 -9.25 -14.37 -17.99
C MET A 41 -10.29 -13.34 -17.57
N SER A 42 -11.55 -13.77 -17.51
CA SER A 42 -12.57 -13.01 -16.80
C SER A 42 -12.22 -12.97 -15.31
N HIS A 43 -12.27 -11.77 -14.71
CA HIS A 43 -12.08 -11.57 -13.27
C HIS A 43 -13.16 -12.24 -12.40
N ARG A 44 -14.22 -12.78 -13.01
CA ARG A 44 -15.31 -13.53 -12.35
C ARG A 44 -15.28 -15.02 -12.68
N SER A 45 -14.22 -15.49 -13.34
CA SER A 45 -14.07 -16.91 -13.66
C SER A 45 -13.43 -17.64 -12.48
N ALA A 46 -13.84 -18.89 -12.24
CA ALA A 46 -13.27 -19.71 -11.17
C ALA A 46 -11.73 -19.78 -11.18
N PRO A 47 -11.03 -19.85 -12.34
CA PRO A 47 -9.58 -19.75 -12.38
C PRO A 47 -9.02 -18.45 -11.79
N PHE A 48 -9.63 -17.30 -12.10
CA PHE A 48 -9.17 -16.01 -11.54
C PHE A 48 -9.54 -15.86 -10.07
N GLU A 49 -10.73 -16.32 -9.66
CA GLU A 49 -11.13 -16.35 -8.24
C GLU A 49 -10.11 -17.14 -7.41
N ALA A 50 -9.67 -18.31 -7.88
CA ALA A 50 -8.62 -19.07 -7.21
C ALA A 50 -7.27 -18.31 -7.10
N ILE A 51 -6.91 -17.50 -8.10
CA ILE A 51 -5.70 -16.67 -8.07
C ILE A 51 -5.81 -15.61 -6.98
N ILE A 52 -6.91 -14.84 -6.95
CA ILE A 52 -7.06 -13.72 -6.01
C ILE A 52 -7.24 -14.22 -4.57
N GLU A 53 -7.96 -15.33 -4.36
CA GLU A 53 -8.10 -15.98 -3.05
C GLU A 53 -6.77 -16.50 -2.53
N SER A 54 -5.97 -17.15 -3.40
CA SER A 54 -4.62 -17.61 -3.05
C SER A 54 -3.69 -16.43 -2.73
N ALA A 55 -3.78 -15.32 -3.46
CA ALA A 55 -3.03 -14.10 -3.17
C ALA A 55 -3.39 -13.51 -1.79
N GLU A 56 -4.68 -13.41 -1.47
CA GLU A 56 -5.14 -12.96 -0.15
C GLU A 56 -4.67 -13.91 0.96
N ALA A 57 -4.87 -15.22 0.80
CA ALA A 57 -4.49 -16.21 1.78
C ALA A 57 -2.98 -16.20 2.06
N ASN A 58 -2.15 -16.05 1.02
CA ASN A 58 -0.71 -15.92 1.16
C ASN A 58 -0.31 -14.66 1.92
N LEU A 59 -0.95 -13.52 1.64
CA LEU A 59 -0.69 -12.27 2.37
C LEU A 59 -1.09 -12.38 3.85
N ARG A 60 -2.26 -12.96 4.13
CA ARG A 60 -2.75 -13.19 5.49
C ARG A 60 -1.79 -14.08 6.28
N ARG A 61 -1.31 -15.16 5.68
CA ARG A 61 -0.34 -16.08 6.29
C ARG A 61 1.02 -15.40 6.51
N LEU A 62 1.52 -14.64 5.54
CA LEU A 62 2.82 -13.99 5.61
C LEU A 62 2.88 -12.90 6.69
N LEU A 63 1.83 -12.07 6.78
CA LEU A 63 1.78 -10.93 7.70
C LEU A 63 0.98 -11.20 8.97
N ASN A 64 0.50 -12.44 9.17
CA ASN A 64 -0.37 -12.84 10.28
C ASN A 64 -1.60 -11.94 10.44
N ILE A 65 -2.30 -11.65 9.34
CA ILE A 65 -3.45 -10.73 9.34
C ILE A 65 -4.67 -11.43 9.96
N PRO A 66 -5.25 -10.89 11.05
CA PRO A 66 -6.38 -11.51 11.72
C PRO A 66 -7.68 -11.39 10.91
N SER A 67 -8.67 -12.23 11.26
CA SER A 67 -9.94 -12.36 10.53
C SER A 67 -10.84 -11.12 10.62
N ASN A 68 -10.63 -10.25 11.61
CA ASN A 68 -11.34 -8.98 11.77
C ASN A 68 -10.79 -7.85 10.88
N TYR A 69 -9.77 -8.11 10.05
CA TYR A 69 -9.29 -7.19 9.01
C TYR A 69 -9.68 -7.67 7.61
N ARG A 70 -9.97 -6.72 6.73
CA ARG A 70 -10.21 -6.96 5.29
C ARG A 70 -8.94 -6.65 4.48
N VAL A 71 -8.65 -7.49 3.49
CA VAL A 71 -7.57 -7.27 2.51
C VAL A 71 -8.22 -6.77 1.23
N LEU A 72 -7.71 -5.66 0.69
CA LEU A 72 -8.22 -5.06 -0.54
C LEU A 72 -7.08 -4.94 -1.56
N PHE A 73 -7.33 -5.35 -2.80
CA PHE A 73 -6.43 -5.16 -3.93
C PHE A 73 -6.94 -3.99 -4.77
N LEU A 74 -6.34 -2.81 -4.58
CA LEU A 74 -6.79 -1.55 -5.19
C LEU A 74 -5.79 -1.02 -6.22
N GLN A 75 -6.31 -0.36 -7.25
CA GLN A 75 -5.51 0.37 -8.24
C GLN A 75 -5.13 1.77 -7.74
N GLY A 76 -4.35 2.52 -8.53
CA GLY A 76 -4.01 3.92 -8.27
C GLY A 76 -2.82 4.16 -7.36
N GLY A 77 -2.20 3.10 -6.83
CA GLY A 77 -0.99 3.18 -6.02
C GLY A 77 -1.18 3.92 -4.68
N SER A 78 -0.10 4.11 -3.93
CA SER A 78 -0.14 4.73 -2.60
C SER A 78 -0.65 6.17 -2.62
N ARG A 79 -0.34 6.94 -3.67
CA ARG A 79 -0.78 8.34 -3.80
C ARG A 79 -2.29 8.48 -3.88
N LEU A 80 -3.00 7.57 -4.55
CA LEU A 80 -4.48 7.61 -4.54
C LEU A 80 -5.02 7.34 -3.12
N GLN A 81 -4.35 6.46 -2.37
CA GLN A 81 -4.78 6.14 -1.01
C GLN A 81 -4.61 7.32 -0.05
N PHE A 82 -3.68 8.24 -0.29
CA PHE A 82 -3.57 9.49 0.48
C PHE A 82 -4.85 10.32 0.44
N SER A 83 -5.61 10.28 -0.66
CA SER A 83 -6.92 10.92 -0.74
C SER A 83 -8.04 10.00 -0.21
N MET A 84 -8.02 8.70 -0.54
CA MET A 84 -9.10 7.78 -0.15
C MET A 84 -9.19 7.56 1.36
N ILE A 85 -8.07 7.54 2.08
CA ILE A 85 -8.05 7.33 3.54
C ILE A 85 -8.87 8.41 4.27
N PRO A 86 -8.59 9.72 4.13
CA PRO A 86 -9.39 10.76 4.79
C PRO A 86 -10.85 10.76 4.32
N MET A 87 -11.12 10.51 3.03
CA MET A 87 -12.50 10.42 2.52
C MET A 87 -13.34 9.32 3.20
N ASN A 88 -12.71 8.23 3.64
CA ASN A 88 -13.41 7.09 4.24
C ASN A 88 -13.38 7.12 5.78
N LEU A 89 -12.27 7.53 6.38
CA LEU A 89 -12.05 7.41 7.83
C LEU A 89 -12.30 8.70 8.61
N ALA A 90 -12.31 9.85 7.93
CA ALA A 90 -12.61 11.16 8.51
C ALA A 90 -13.85 11.80 7.89
N ALA A 91 -14.71 10.96 7.29
CA ALA A 91 -15.96 11.39 6.66
C ALA A 91 -16.82 12.24 7.62
N ASP A 92 -17.54 13.20 7.05
CA ASP A 92 -18.41 14.17 7.72
C ASP A 92 -17.70 15.26 8.55
N GLY A 93 -16.36 15.34 8.52
CA GLY A 93 -15.60 16.43 9.14
C GLY A 93 -15.67 16.49 10.68
N GLN A 94 -16.26 15.47 11.32
CA GLN A 94 -16.46 15.44 12.78
C GLN A 94 -15.19 15.02 13.54
N ARG A 95 -14.27 14.32 12.87
CA ARG A 95 -13.04 13.77 13.46
C ARG A 95 -11.84 14.24 12.66
N THR A 96 -10.75 14.54 13.35
CA THR A 96 -9.57 15.16 12.75
C THR A 96 -8.46 14.11 12.56
N PRO A 97 -8.00 13.84 11.32
CA PRO A 97 -6.80 13.04 11.08
C PRO A 97 -5.56 13.63 11.74
N ASN A 98 -4.72 12.79 12.32
CA ASN A 98 -3.43 13.16 12.86
C ASN A 98 -2.31 12.72 11.90
N TYR A 99 -1.30 13.56 11.71
CA TYR A 99 -0.14 13.27 10.86
C TYR A 99 1.17 13.43 11.64
N ILE A 100 2.03 12.41 11.56
CA ILE A 100 3.40 12.41 12.07
C ILE A 100 4.34 12.53 10.87
N LEU A 101 4.95 13.71 10.69
CA LEU A 101 5.74 14.00 9.49
C LEU A 101 7.21 13.60 9.67
N THR A 102 7.58 12.44 9.13
CA THR A 102 8.96 11.90 9.17
C THR A 102 9.68 11.99 7.82
N GLY A 103 9.09 12.63 6.81
CA GLY A 103 9.73 12.80 5.51
C GLY A 103 8.77 13.11 4.37
N SER A 104 9.21 12.88 3.14
CA SER A 104 8.48 13.27 1.92
C SER A 104 7.13 12.59 1.74
N TRP A 105 7.00 11.32 2.12
CA TRP A 105 5.74 10.57 1.93
C TRP A 105 4.61 11.08 2.84
N GLY A 106 4.89 11.32 4.12
CA GLY A 106 3.91 11.91 5.05
C GLY A 106 3.48 13.32 4.62
N LYS A 107 4.41 14.13 4.09
CA LYS A 107 4.08 15.45 3.51
C LYS A 107 3.13 15.34 2.31
N ASN A 108 3.37 14.39 1.42
CA ASN A 108 2.49 14.16 0.27
C ASN A 108 1.11 13.66 0.72
N ALA A 109 1.05 12.83 1.77
CA ALA A 109 -0.21 12.38 2.34
C ALA A 109 -1.00 13.54 2.96
N LEU A 110 -0.34 14.39 3.74
CA LEU A 110 -0.92 15.59 4.33
C LEU A 110 -1.48 16.54 3.25
N GLN A 111 -0.76 16.74 2.15
CA GLN A 111 -1.20 17.59 1.03
C GLN A 111 -2.51 17.11 0.39
N GLU A 112 -2.78 15.81 0.37
CA GLU A 112 -4.06 15.27 -0.12
C GLU A 112 -5.16 15.36 0.93
N ALA A 113 -4.82 15.17 2.20
CA ALA A 113 -5.78 15.15 3.30
C ALA A 113 -6.38 16.52 3.62
N VAL A 114 -5.60 17.60 3.53
CA VAL A 114 -6.10 18.98 3.70
C VAL A 114 -7.18 19.35 2.68
N LYS A 115 -7.26 18.64 1.54
CA LYS A 115 -8.31 18.85 0.54
C LYS A 115 -9.64 18.24 0.96
N GLN A 116 -9.64 17.34 1.94
CA GLN A 116 -10.83 16.64 2.44
C GLN A 116 -11.39 17.27 3.72
N GLY A 117 -10.62 18.11 4.41
CA GLY A 117 -11.05 18.79 5.64
C GLY A 117 -9.89 19.15 6.56
N ASP A 118 -10.21 19.48 7.80
CA ASP A 118 -9.23 19.82 8.82
C ASP A 118 -8.35 18.61 9.19
N VAL A 119 -7.06 18.87 9.39
CA VAL A 119 -6.05 17.89 9.78
C VAL A 119 -5.20 18.46 10.91
N HIS A 120 -4.66 17.58 11.76
CA HIS A 120 -3.75 17.94 12.84
C HIS A 120 -2.37 17.36 12.55
N VAL A 121 -1.33 18.20 12.61
CA VAL A 121 0.06 17.72 12.55
C VAL A 121 0.49 17.46 13.99
N ALA A 122 0.43 16.20 14.40
CA ALA A 122 0.74 15.80 15.76
C ALA A 122 2.25 15.87 16.08
N TRP A 123 3.09 15.77 15.04
CA TRP A 123 4.53 16.01 15.13
C TRP A 123 5.14 16.27 13.74
N ASP A 124 6.18 17.11 13.65
CA ASP A 124 6.97 17.32 12.42
C ASP A 124 8.47 17.30 12.69
N GLY A 125 9.16 16.33 12.07
CA GLY A 125 10.60 16.13 12.19
C GLY A 125 11.46 17.18 11.48
N LYS A 126 10.86 18.25 10.94
CA LYS A 126 11.57 19.31 10.20
C LYS A 126 12.75 19.89 10.97
N SER A 127 12.60 20.16 12.26
CA SER A 127 13.67 20.71 13.12
C SER A 127 14.85 19.76 13.27
N HIS A 128 14.61 18.45 13.10
CA HIS A 128 15.61 17.39 13.16
C HIS A 128 16.10 16.95 11.77
N ASN A 129 15.76 17.68 10.69
CA ASN A 129 16.04 17.26 9.32
C ASN A 129 15.51 15.84 8.98
N TYR A 130 14.42 15.42 9.63
CA TYR A 130 13.80 14.10 9.43
C TYR A 130 14.74 12.91 9.72
N ASN A 131 15.71 13.06 10.62
CA ASN A 131 16.70 12.02 10.95
C ASN A 131 16.38 11.23 12.24
N CYS A 132 15.24 11.50 12.88
CA CYS A 132 14.78 10.81 14.08
C CYS A 132 13.25 10.64 14.05
N LEU A 133 12.75 9.84 14.99
CA LEU A 133 11.32 9.67 15.25
C LEU A 133 10.98 10.38 16.57
N PRO A 134 9.71 10.80 16.77
CA PRO A 134 9.28 11.33 18.07
C PRO A 134 9.28 10.25 19.15
N ASP A 135 9.52 10.65 20.40
CA ASP A 135 9.10 9.85 21.55
C ASP A 135 7.59 9.96 21.73
N ALA A 136 6.97 9.00 22.42
CA ALA A 136 5.51 8.96 22.58
C ALA A 136 4.93 10.21 23.25
N GLU A 137 5.72 10.86 24.11
CA GLU A 137 5.35 12.07 24.86
C GLU A 137 5.41 13.34 23.99
N ASP A 138 6.15 13.31 22.88
CA ASP A 138 6.29 14.44 21.95
C ASP A 138 5.16 14.53 20.93
N ILE A 139 4.28 13.52 20.87
CA ILE A 139 3.21 13.44 19.89
C ILE A 139 1.95 14.10 20.47
N ASP A 140 1.64 15.30 19.98
CA ASP A 140 0.45 16.05 20.39
C ASP A 140 -0.77 15.59 19.57
N TYR A 141 -1.49 14.58 20.06
CA TYR A 141 -2.67 14.06 19.35
C TYR A 141 -3.90 14.97 19.53
N SER A 142 -4.68 15.13 18.45
CA SER A 142 -6.00 15.76 18.56
C SER A 142 -6.95 14.92 19.42
N TYR A 143 -7.74 15.58 20.27
CA TYR A 143 -8.69 14.93 21.19
C TYR A 143 -9.79 14.12 20.47
N ASN A 144 -10.08 14.46 19.22
CA ASN A 144 -11.10 13.85 18.36
C ASN A 144 -10.48 13.09 17.16
N ALA A 145 -9.30 12.49 17.35
CA ALA A 145 -8.55 11.84 16.28
C ALA A 145 -9.40 10.87 15.44
N ALA A 146 -9.38 11.00 14.12
CA ALA A 146 -9.99 10.03 13.19
C ALA A 146 -9.10 8.78 13.05
N TYR A 147 -7.83 9.02 12.75
CA TYR A 147 -6.73 8.07 12.65
C TYR A 147 -5.40 8.82 12.83
N VAL A 148 -4.30 8.08 12.94
CA VAL A 148 -2.93 8.61 12.92
C VAL A 148 -2.23 8.06 11.67
N HIS A 149 -1.59 8.95 10.91
CA HIS A 149 -0.77 8.64 9.73
C HIS A 149 0.69 8.94 9.97
#